data_AF-A7T9K3-F1
#
_entry.id   AF-A7T9K3-F1
#
_cell.length_a   1.000
_cell.length_b   1.000
_cell.length_c   1.000
_cell.angle_alpha   90.00
_cell.angle_beta   90.00
_cell.angle_gamma   90.00
#
_symmetry.space_group_name_H-M   'P 1'
#
loop_
_entity.id
_entity.type
_entity.pdbx_description
1 polymer ?
#
loop_
_entity_poly.entity_id
_entity_poly.type
_entity_poly.pdbx_seq_one_letter_code
_entity_poly.pdbx_strand_id
1 'polypeptide(L)'
;GDWKGVVRSCKHLRDLARNADPTTREYWIDPEADRRLLRVYCDMKTNGGGWTLVTRNEPLKRSLVTTSYADYRYISTEKLGTVLVTSPAVQKLKSFIGFTQLRWRCRKQSVGRTIDIMTANNSSGARVLVHFLDRVMFPDACGSFVRLPEDNSILTRNCAKWGSNGTLPEGEWGKYGLRGPLRLYNYPFFWSGNFTFSCKNSFWYCDDAGSDQNANDFWELYVR
;
A
#
# COMPACT_ATOMS: atom_id res chain seq x y z
N GLY A 1 1.03 -30.26 -5.50
CA GLY A 1 -0.22 -30.48 -4.74
C GLY A 1 -1.11 -29.27 -4.93
N ASP A 2 -2.40 -29.48 -5.17
CA ASP A 2 -3.37 -28.41 -5.44
C ASP A 2 -3.70 -27.69 -4.12
N TRP A 3 -3.03 -26.56 -3.83
CA TRP A 3 -3.18 -25.79 -2.59
C TRP A 3 -4.51 -25.01 -2.49
N LYS A 4 -5.48 -25.32 -3.37
CA LYS A 4 -6.78 -24.62 -3.44
C LYS A 4 -7.57 -24.85 -2.15
N GLY A 5 -7.98 -23.77 -1.50
CA GLY A 5 -8.77 -23.79 -0.26
C GLY A 5 -7.96 -23.94 1.04
N VAL A 6 -6.62 -23.95 0.98
CA VAL A 6 -5.75 -24.01 2.18
C VAL A 6 -5.01 -22.70 2.40
N VAL A 7 -4.61 -22.04 1.32
CA VAL A 7 -3.81 -20.82 1.37
C VAL A 7 -4.69 -19.62 1.67
N ARG A 8 -4.42 -18.90 2.76
CA ARG A 8 -5.25 -17.77 3.21
C ARG A 8 -4.77 -16.41 2.71
N SER A 9 -3.48 -16.29 2.42
CA SER A 9 -2.83 -15.05 1.97
C SER A 9 -1.55 -15.34 1.22
N CYS A 10 -0.98 -14.34 0.54
CA CYS A 10 0.34 -14.45 -0.06
C CYS A 10 1.42 -14.77 0.99
N LYS A 11 1.29 -14.25 2.22
CA LYS A 11 2.20 -14.57 3.32
C LYS A 11 2.09 -16.03 3.74
N HIS A 12 0.86 -16.53 3.93
CA HIS A 12 0.64 -17.94 4.25
C HIS A 12 1.18 -18.85 3.14
N LEU A 13 0.98 -18.50 1.87
CA LEU A 13 1.56 -19.22 0.74
C LEU A 13 3.10 -19.24 0.81
N ARG A 14 3.71 -18.09 1.08
CA ARG A 14 5.18 -17.97 1.17
C ARG A 14 5.73 -18.84 2.30
N ASP A 15 5.05 -18.87 3.44
CA ASP A 15 5.47 -19.67 4.60
C ASP A 15 5.35 -21.17 4.33
N LEU A 16 4.29 -21.61 3.64
CA LEU A 16 4.10 -23.01 3.25
C LEU A 16 5.13 -23.46 2.20
N ALA A 17 5.60 -22.55 1.34
CA ALA A 17 6.54 -22.87 0.28
C ALA A 17 7.90 -23.35 0.80
N ARG A 18 8.28 -23.07 2.07
CA ARG A 18 9.56 -23.45 2.67
C ARG A 18 10.76 -23.13 1.75
N ASN A 19 11.39 -24.15 1.17
CA ASN A 19 12.55 -24.04 0.28
C ASN A 19 12.18 -23.78 -1.18
N ALA A 20 10.91 -23.93 -1.55
CA ALA A 20 10.44 -23.54 -2.88
C ALA A 20 10.53 -22.03 -3.01
N ASP A 21 10.87 -21.58 -4.23
CA ASP A 21 11.03 -20.16 -4.55
C ASP A 21 9.86 -19.66 -5.42
N PRO A 22 8.67 -19.44 -4.84
CA PRO A 22 7.49 -19.04 -5.59
C PRO A 22 7.75 -17.74 -6.34
N THR A 23 7.24 -17.67 -7.57
CA THR A 23 7.41 -16.50 -8.43
C THR A 23 6.39 -15.42 -8.09
N THR A 24 6.74 -14.17 -8.37
CA THR A 24 5.79 -13.05 -8.26
C THR A 24 4.78 -13.13 -9.40
N ARG A 25 3.51 -13.43 -9.08
CA ARG A 25 2.41 -13.63 -10.04
C ARG A 25 1.06 -13.68 -9.33
N GLU A 26 0.02 -14.03 -10.07
CA GLU A 26 -1.30 -14.29 -9.52
C GLU A 26 -1.39 -15.65 -8.83
N TYR A 27 -2.09 -15.67 -7.69
CA TYR A 27 -2.40 -16.86 -6.89
C TYR A 27 -3.84 -16.82 -6.40
N TRP A 28 -4.41 -18.00 -6.14
CA TRP A 28 -5.68 -18.12 -5.45
C TRP A 28 -5.45 -18.19 -3.94
N ILE A 29 -6.21 -17.40 -3.19
CA ILE A 29 -6.25 -17.41 -1.73
C ILE A 29 -7.68 -17.58 -1.22
N ASP A 30 -7.83 -18.05 0.01
CA ASP A 30 -9.08 -18.21 0.75
C ASP A 30 -8.98 -17.48 2.09
N PRO A 31 -9.19 -16.15 2.11
CA PRO A 31 -8.99 -15.34 3.31
C PRO A 31 -9.86 -15.80 4.48
N GLU A 32 -11.13 -16.13 4.20
CA GLU A 32 -12.15 -16.49 5.20
C GLU A 32 -12.08 -17.94 5.64
N ALA A 33 -11.33 -18.79 4.91
CA ALA A 33 -11.32 -20.24 5.09
C ALA A 33 -12.71 -20.88 4.90
N ASP A 34 -13.52 -20.29 4.02
CA ASP A 34 -14.89 -20.70 3.69
C ASP A 34 -15.01 -21.25 2.26
N ARG A 35 -13.87 -21.48 1.59
CA ARG A 35 -13.73 -21.94 0.20
C ARG A 35 -14.16 -20.92 -0.85
N ARG A 36 -14.41 -19.66 -0.49
CA ARG A 36 -14.69 -18.58 -1.46
C ARG A 36 -13.40 -17.94 -1.96
N LEU A 37 -12.75 -18.67 -2.87
CA LEU A 37 -11.46 -18.29 -3.43
C LEU A 37 -11.45 -16.88 -4.02
N LEU A 38 -10.30 -16.24 -3.94
CA LEU A 38 -10.00 -14.91 -4.45
C LEU A 38 -8.66 -14.94 -5.19
N ARG A 39 -8.65 -14.52 -6.46
CA ARG A 39 -7.41 -14.42 -7.24
C ARG A 39 -6.74 -13.09 -6.94
N VAL A 40 -5.53 -13.12 -6.39
CA VAL A 40 -4.76 -11.94 -6.00
C VAL A 40 -3.37 -11.96 -6.64
N TYR A 41 -2.75 -10.80 -6.76
CA TYR A 41 -1.35 -10.70 -7.16
C TYR A 41 -0.45 -10.74 -5.93
N CYS A 42 0.51 -11.67 -5.92
CA CYS A 42 1.48 -11.81 -4.84
C CYS A 42 2.88 -11.42 -5.31
N ASP A 43 3.51 -10.49 -4.58
CA ASP A 43 4.96 -10.28 -4.68
C ASP A 43 5.67 -11.22 -3.70
N MET A 44 6.37 -12.20 -4.28
CA MET A 44 7.05 -13.28 -3.59
C MET A 44 8.56 -13.07 -3.46
N LYS A 45 9.10 -11.96 -3.96
CA LYS A 45 10.54 -11.69 -3.98
C LYS A 45 10.93 -10.57 -3.04
N THR A 46 10.18 -9.47 -3.03
CA THR A 46 10.62 -8.27 -2.30
C THR A 46 10.63 -8.49 -0.79
N ASN A 47 11.79 -8.26 -0.16
CA ASN A 47 12.00 -8.41 1.29
C ASN A 47 11.53 -9.79 1.80
N GLY A 48 11.85 -10.88 1.11
CA GLY A 48 11.43 -12.24 1.47
C GLY A 48 10.04 -12.64 0.98
N GLY A 49 9.31 -11.74 0.32
CA GLY A 49 8.04 -12.03 -0.34
C GLY A 49 6.83 -12.10 0.58
N GLY A 50 5.74 -12.67 0.07
CA GLY A 50 4.47 -12.84 0.78
C GLY A 50 3.57 -11.62 0.77
N TRP A 51 3.85 -10.63 -0.08
CA TRP A 51 3.05 -9.40 -0.17
C TRP A 51 1.82 -9.61 -1.03
N THR A 52 0.65 -9.24 -0.51
CA THR A 52 -0.61 -9.23 -1.29
C THR A 52 -0.84 -7.82 -1.82
N LEU A 53 -0.99 -7.66 -3.13
CA LEU A 53 -1.34 -6.37 -3.75
C LEU A 53 -2.81 -6.03 -3.45
N VAL A 54 -3.04 -4.87 -2.83
CA VAL A 54 -4.37 -4.36 -2.48
C VAL A 54 -4.93 -3.49 -3.60
N THR A 55 -4.08 -2.64 -4.16
CA THR A 55 -4.48 -1.68 -5.21
C THR A 55 -3.26 -1.34 -6.04
N ARG A 56 -3.49 -1.21 -7.35
CA ARG A 56 -2.55 -0.63 -8.31
C ARG A 56 -3.31 0.42 -9.11
N ASN A 57 -2.78 1.63 -9.23
CA ASN A 57 -3.29 2.66 -10.12
C ASN A 57 -2.27 2.92 -11.23
N GLU A 58 -2.73 2.92 -12.48
CA GLU A 58 -1.93 3.21 -13.68
C GLU A 58 -2.75 4.20 -14.54
N PRO A 59 -2.72 5.50 -14.21
CA PRO A 59 -3.75 6.47 -14.61
C PRO A 59 -3.91 6.65 -16.13
N LEU A 60 -2.88 6.36 -16.93
CA LEU A 60 -2.91 6.45 -18.40
C LEU A 60 -3.04 5.10 -19.12
N LYS A 61 -2.93 3.97 -18.41
CA LYS A 61 -3.08 2.62 -19.01
C LYS A 61 -4.49 2.05 -18.86
N ARG A 62 -5.24 2.47 -17.85
CA ARG A 62 -6.57 1.94 -17.53
C ARG A 62 -7.55 3.09 -17.32
N SER A 63 -8.77 2.94 -17.85
CA SER A 63 -9.84 3.92 -17.65
C SER A 63 -10.13 4.07 -16.16
N LEU A 64 -9.83 5.25 -15.61
CA LEU A 64 -10.00 5.61 -14.21
C LEU A 64 -11.48 5.85 -13.88
N VAL A 65 -12.30 4.80 -13.82
CA VAL A 65 -13.54 4.91 -13.02
C VAL A 65 -13.12 4.70 -11.57
N THR A 66 -12.65 5.75 -10.90
CA THR A 66 -12.10 5.63 -9.53
C THR A 66 -13.24 5.48 -8.51
N THR A 67 -14.02 4.41 -8.62
CA THR A 67 -14.98 3.99 -7.60
C THR A 67 -14.20 3.37 -6.44
N SER A 68 -14.55 3.75 -5.22
CA SER A 68 -14.01 3.14 -4.02
C SER A 68 -14.96 2.08 -3.47
N TYR A 69 -14.43 0.94 -3.03
CA TYR A 69 -15.24 -0.15 -2.47
C TYR A 69 -14.89 -0.44 -1.00
N ALA A 70 -15.94 -0.71 -0.22
CA ALA A 70 -15.86 -1.14 1.17
C ALA A 70 -15.86 -2.68 1.33
N ASP A 71 -15.61 -3.41 0.24
CA ASP A 71 -15.42 -4.86 0.25
C ASP A 71 -13.98 -5.19 -0.16
N TYR A 72 -13.30 -5.97 0.67
CA TYR A 72 -11.92 -6.38 0.45
C TYR A 72 -11.77 -7.28 -0.78
N ARG A 73 -12.83 -7.96 -1.22
CA ARG A 73 -12.77 -8.85 -2.41
C ARG A 73 -12.45 -8.09 -3.70
N TYR A 74 -12.53 -6.77 -3.68
CA TYR A 74 -12.09 -5.90 -4.78
C TYR A 74 -10.55 -5.80 -4.93
N ILE A 75 -9.75 -6.45 -4.08
CA ILE A 75 -8.32 -6.68 -4.36
C ILE A 75 -8.09 -7.75 -5.44
N SER A 76 -9.16 -8.37 -5.96
CA SER A 76 -9.08 -9.34 -7.06
C SER A 76 -8.30 -8.79 -8.25
N THR A 77 -7.47 -9.62 -8.89
CA THR A 77 -6.67 -9.16 -10.04
C THR A 77 -7.50 -8.62 -11.20
N GLU A 78 -8.74 -9.09 -11.34
CA GLU A 78 -9.72 -8.62 -12.32
C GLU A 78 -10.20 -7.18 -12.07
N LYS A 79 -10.03 -6.68 -10.84
CA LYS A 79 -10.45 -5.35 -10.41
C LYS A 79 -9.26 -4.41 -10.16
N LEU A 80 -8.03 -4.91 -10.19
CA LEU A 80 -6.84 -4.06 -10.05
C LEU A 80 -6.81 -3.00 -11.15
N GLY A 81 -6.42 -1.77 -10.80
CA GLY A 81 -6.36 -0.67 -11.77
C GLY A 81 -7.69 0.01 -12.09
N THR A 82 -8.81 -0.49 -11.58
CA THR A 82 -10.14 0.10 -11.81
C THR A 82 -10.84 0.54 -10.54
N VAL A 83 -10.29 0.25 -9.36
CA VAL A 83 -10.93 0.53 -8.08
C VAL A 83 -9.93 0.90 -6.99
N LEU A 84 -10.38 1.65 -5.98
CA LEU A 84 -9.67 1.82 -4.72
C LEU A 84 -10.36 1.02 -3.61
N VAL A 85 -9.60 0.17 -2.91
CA VAL A 85 -10.13 -0.55 -1.74
C VAL A 85 -9.99 0.33 -0.50
N THR A 86 -11.10 0.63 0.17
CA THR A 86 -11.12 1.56 1.31
C THR A 86 -10.44 0.99 2.56
N SER A 87 -10.08 1.86 3.50
CA SER A 87 -9.46 1.49 4.77
C SER A 87 -10.29 0.46 5.57
N PRO A 88 -11.64 0.60 5.70
CA PRO A 88 -12.46 -0.43 6.34
C PRO A 88 -12.40 -1.80 5.64
N ALA A 89 -12.32 -1.82 4.31
CA ALA A 89 -12.15 -3.06 3.56
C ALA A 89 -10.78 -3.70 3.83
N VAL A 90 -9.71 -2.89 3.85
CA VAL A 90 -8.36 -3.36 4.20
C VAL A 90 -8.29 -3.84 5.66
N GLN A 91 -9.01 -3.19 6.58
CA GLN A 91 -9.17 -3.62 7.97
C GLN A 91 -9.93 -4.97 8.06
N LYS A 92 -10.99 -5.15 7.27
CA LYS A 92 -11.71 -6.43 7.19
C LYS A 92 -10.82 -7.54 6.61
N LEU A 93 -9.98 -7.24 5.63
CA LEU A 93 -8.96 -8.20 5.17
C LEU A 93 -8.01 -8.56 6.32
N LYS A 94 -7.56 -7.57 7.10
CA LYS A 94 -6.68 -7.79 8.26
C LYS A 94 -7.27 -8.75 9.27
N SER A 95 -8.56 -8.67 9.57
CA SER A 95 -9.20 -9.60 10.51
C SER A 95 -9.21 -11.05 10.02
N PHE A 96 -9.14 -11.27 8.70
CA PHE A 96 -9.08 -12.60 8.12
C PHE A 96 -7.65 -13.15 8.00
N ILE A 97 -6.71 -12.34 7.51
CA ILE A 97 -5.38 -12.85 7.17
C ILE A 97 -4.26 -12.42 8.13
N GLY A 98 -4.57 -11.58 9.12
CA GLY A 98 -3.65 -11.26 10.21
C GLY A 98 -2.41 -10.45 9.83
N PHE A 99 -2.40 -9.77 8.66
CA PHE A 99 -1.23 -9.03 8.19
C PHE A 99 -0.80 -7.94 9.19
N THR A 100 0.50 -7.64 9.25
CA THR A 100 1.09 -6.72 10.24
C THR A 100 1.89 -5.58 9.61
N GLN A 101 2.07 -5.60 8.29
CA GLN A 101 2.79 -4.60 7.55
C GLN A 101 1.98 -4.05 6.38
N LEU A 102 2.17 -2.75 6.12
CA LEU A 102 1.74 -2.06 4.91
C LEU A 102 2.98 -1.71 4.08
N ARG A 103 2.86 -1.70 2.76
CA ARG A 103 3.92 -1.25 1.85
C ARG A 103 3.34 -0.35 0.77
N TRP A 104 3.92 0.84 0.65
CA TRP A 104 3.58 1.80 -0.40
C TRP A 104 4.68 1.82 -1.43
N ARG A 105 4.28 1.78 -2.70
CA ARG A 105 5.21 1.87 -3.81
C ARG A 105 4.66 2.78 -4.89
N CYS A 106 5.50 3.60 -5.50
CA CYS A 106 5.15 4.30 -6.72
C CYS A 106 6.40 4.54 -7.58
N ARG A 107 6.19 4.75 -8.88
CA ARG A 107 7.21 5.19 -9.82
C ARG A 107 6.62 6.30 -10.67
N LYS A 108 7.38 7.38 -10.83
CA LYS A 108 7.00 8.46 -11.75
C LYS A 108 8.15 8.82 -12.69
N GLN A 109 7.89 8.69 -13.98
CA GLN A 109 8.91 8.81 -15.03
C GLN A 109 9.50 10.21 -15.13
N SER A 110 8.67 11.25 -15.11
CA SER A 110 9.08 12.64 -15.30
C SER A 110 10.15 13.12 -14.32
N VAL A 111 10.13 12.62 -13.08
CA VAL A 111 11.13 12.93 -12.04
C VAL A 111 12.15 11.81 -11.84
N GLY A 112 12.00 10.65 -12.48
CA GLY A 112 12.94 9.54 -12.32
C GLY A 112 12.94 8.89 -10.92
N ARG A 113 11.93 9.16 -10.08
CA ARG A 113 11.84 8.68 -8.69
C ARG A 113 10.97 7.45 -8.50
N THR A 114 11.34 6.67 -7.50
CA THR A 114 10.63 5.50 -6.96
C THR A 114 10.53 5.66 -5.45
N ILE A 115 9.29 5.56 -4.95
CA ILE A 115 9.05 5.28 -3.54
C ILE A 115 8.83 3.78 -3.41
N ASP A 116 9.50 3.14 -2.44
CA ASP A 116 9.22 1.74 -2.07
C ASP A 116 9.52 1.52 -0.58
N ILE A 117 8.52 1.72 0.26
CA ILE A 117 8.67 1.64 1.73
C ILE A 117 7.68 0.64 2.32
N MET A 118 8.10 -0.02 3.39
CA MET A 118 7.21 -0.84 4.22
C MET A 118 7.22 -0.39 5.67
N THR A 119 6.12 -0.55 6.39
CA THR A 119 6.10 -0.32 7.84
C THR A 119 7.09 -1.25 8.54
N ALA A 120 7.78 -0.74 9.54
CA ALA A 120 8.75 -1.51 10.32
C ALA A 120 8.04 -2.60 11.13
N ASN A 121 8.71 -3.74 11.34
CA ASN A 121 8.18 -4.82 12.18
C ASN A 121 8.48 -4.55 13.66
N ASN A 122 7.94 -3.43 14.18
CA ASN A 122 8.12 -2.98 15.55
C ASN A 122 6.87 -2.22 16.03
N SER A 123 6.87 -1.74 17.28
CA SER A 123 5.75 -0.98 17.85
C SER A 123 5.42 0.28 17.06
N SER A 124 6.42 0.99 16.55
CA SER A 124 6.24 2.20 15.73
C SER A 124 5.51 1.90 14.42
N GLY A 125 5.91 0.84 13.70
CA GLY A 125 5.21 0.41 12.48
C GLY A 125 3.79 -0.11 12.75
N ALA A 126 3.56 -0.77 13.89
CA ALA A 126 2.21 -1.18 14.30
C ALA A 126 1.27 0.04 14.51
N ARG A 127 1.79 1.16 15.04
CA ARG A 127 1.01 2.41 15.16
C ARG A 127 0.59 2.98 13.79
N VAL A 128 1.38 2.76 12.74
CA VAL A 128 1.02 3.15 11.37
C VAL A 128 -0.19 2.35 10.87
N LEU A 129 -0.25 1.04 11.16
CA LEU A 129 -1.43 0.24 10.83
C LEU A 129 -2.67 0.73 11.58
N VAL A 130 -2.55 0.99 12.88
CA VAL A 130 -3.64 1.55 13.69
C VAL A 130 -4.11 2.88 13.10
N HIS A 131 -3.17 3.77 12.72
CA HIS A 131 -3.47 5.04 12.08
C HIS A 131 -4.34 4.87 10.84
N PHE A 132 -4.00 3.94 9.94
CA PHE A 132 -4.70 3.81 8.66
C PHE A 132 -5.94 2.92 8.72
N LEU A 133 -5.99 1.94 9.61
CA LEU A 133 -7.04 0.91 9.60
C LEU A 133 -8.05 1.06 10.74
N ASP A 134 -7.63 1.56 11.90
CA ASP A 134 -8.48 1.52 13.10
C ASP A 134 -8.90 2.92 13.56
N ARG A 135 -7.94 3.79 13.90
CA ARG A 135 -8.21 5.14 14.42
C ARG A 135 -7.14 6.14 13.99
N VAL A 136 -7.56 7.35 13.63
CA VAL A 136 -6.63 8.41 13.20
C VAL A 136 -5.79 8.88 14.40
N MET A 137 -4.46 8.78 14.30
CA MET A 137 -3.56 9.18 15.41
C MET A 137 -2.22 9.82 15.01
N PHE A 138 -2.00 10.10 13.72
CA PHE A 138 -0.79 10.71 13.13
C PHE A 138 0.56 10.30 13.80
N PRO A 139 0.95 9.01 13.77
CA PRO A 139 2.16 8.55 14.48
C PRO A 139 3.44 9.10 13.85
N ASP A 140 4.54 9.08 14.62
CA ASP A 140 5.88 9.43 14.14
C ASP A 140 6.27 8.67 12.88
N ALA A 141 6.81 9.39 11.90
CA ALA A 141 7.30 8.85 10.65
C ALA A 141 8.65 8.16 10.82
N CYS A 142 9.64 8.83 11.41
CA CYS A 142 10.98 8.26 11.55
C CYS A 142 10.99 7.03 12.46
N GLY A 143 11.69 5.96 12.04
CA GLY A 143 11.76 4.69 12.77
C GLY A 143 10.51 3.80 12.67
N SER A 144 9.46 4.26 11.98
CA SER A 144 8.22 3.49 11.77
C SER A 144 8.14 2.74 10.43
N PHE A 145 9.10 2.97 9.53
CA PHE A 145 9.18 2.31 8.23
C PHE A 145 10.62 1.98 7.84
N VAL A 146 10.75 1.14 6.81
CA VAL A 146 11.99 0.72 6.18
C VAL A 146 11.92 1.07 4.70
N ARG A 147 12.97 1.71 4.18
CA ARG A 147 13.17 1.94 2.75
C ARG A 147 13.70 0.65 2.10
N LEU A 148 13.02 0.18 1.06
CA LEU A 148 13.41 -1.02 0.32
C LEU A 148 14.45 -0.67 -0.76
N PRO A 149 15.16 -1.65 -1.35
CA PRO A 149 16.29 -1.39 -2.26
C PRO A 149 15.96 -0.51 -3.46
N GLU A 150 14.73 -0.60 -3.98
CA GLU A 150 14.26 0.18 -5.13
C GLU A 150 13.87 1.61 -4.77
N ASP A 151 13.77 1.95 -3.48
CA ASP A 151 13.45 3.29 -3.04
C ASP A 151 14.64 4.22 -3.25
N ASN A 152 14.50 5.10 -4.24
CA ASN A 152 15.47 6.16 -4.45
C ASN A 152 15.00 7.50 -3.86
N SER A 153 13.72 7.64 -3.48
CA SER A 153 12.99 8.90 -3.16
C SER A 153 13.61 9.87 -2.14
N ILE A 154 13.30 11.17 -2.27
CA ILE A 154 13.78 12.28 -1.43
C ILE A 154 12.90 12.33 -0.18
N LEU A 155 11.59 12.25 -0.38
CA LEU A 155 10.56 12.26 0.63
C LEU A 155 10.89 11.28 1.76
N THR A 156 11.17 10.01 1.43
CA THR A 156 11.38 8.96 2.45
C THR A 156 12.70 9.06 3.20
N ARG A 157 13.68 9.81 2.66
CA ARG A 157 14.92 10.15 3.38
C ARG A 157 14.70 11.24 4.42
N ASN A 158 13.61 11.99 4.31
CA ASN A 158 13.32 13.17 5.12
C ASN A 158 12.05 12.95 5.95
N CYS A 159 11.94 11.80 6.64
CA CYS A 159 10.77 11.47 7.47
C CYS A 159 10.46 12.52 8.54
N ALA A 160 11.47 13.23 9.05
CA ALA A 160 11.29 14.31 10.02
C ALA A 160 10.55 15.53 9.44
N LYS A 161 10.41 15.61 8.11
CA LYS A 161 9.67 16.63 7.37
C LYS A 161 8.25 16.20 7.00
N TRP A 162 7.85 14.98 7.37
CA TRP A 162 6.56 14.44 6.97
C TRP A 162 5.38 15.07 7.72
N GLY A 163 4.21 15.05 7.11
CA GLY A 163 2.97 15.45 7.76
C GLY A 163 2.74 16.96 7.75
N SER A 164 1.90 17.43 8.68
CA SER A 164 1.35 18.80 8.85
C SER A 164 0.00 19.09 8.19
N ASN A 165 -0.99 19.61 8.93
CA ASN A 165 -2.06 20.45 8.33
C ASN A 165 -2.75 21.37 9.35
N GLY A 166 -1.99 22.15 10.14
CA GLY A 166 -2.56 23.34 10.80
C GLY A 166 -2.02 23.76 12.17
N THR A 167 -0.75 23.57 12.49
CA THR A 167 0.13 24.75 12.58
C THR A 167 1.58 24.46 12.15
N LEU A 168 1.85 23.24 11.65
CA LEU A 168 2.97 22.33 12.02
C LEU A 168 2.65 21.64 13.38
N PRO A 169 2.89 20.32 13.52
CA PRO A 169 4.24 19.75 13.60
C PRO A 169 4.63 18.92 12.35
N GLU A 170 5.94 18.85 12.10
CA GLU A 170 6.58 17.96 11.12
C GLU A 170 6.97 16.63 11.80
N GLY A 171 7.13 15.56 11.02
CA GLY A 171 7.60 14.26 11.47
C GLY A 171 6.54 13.17 11.60
N GLU A 172 5.35 13.35 11.05
CA GLU A 172 4.19 12.45 11.26
C GLU A 172 3.64 11.84 9.96
N TRP A 173 2.98 10.67 10.07
CA TRP A 173 2.19 10.10 8.98
C TRP A 173 0.86 10.83 8.81
N GLY A 174 0.45 10.99 7.55
CA GLY A 174 -0.88 11.48 7.17
C GLY A 174 -0.97 13.00 7.14
N LYS A 175 -2.07 13.49 6.57
CA LYS A 175 -2.42 14.91 6.50
C LYS A 175 -3.57 15.22 7.46
N TYR A 176 -3.40 16.20 8.33
CA TYR A 176 -4.46 16.62 9.24
C TYR A 176 -5.71 17.07 8.44
N GLY A 177 -6.91 16.79 8.96
CA GLY A 177 -8.18 16.98 8.24
C GLY A 177 -8.54 15.89 7.23
N LEU A 178 -7.59 15.09 6.71
CA LEU A 178 -7.88 13.98 5.80
C LEU A 178 -8.13 12.66 6.55
N ARG A 179 -9.29 12.56 7.20
CA ARG A 179 -9.69 11.41 8.03
C ARG A 179 -10.57 10.37 7.33
N GLY A 180 -10.83 10.55 6.04
CA GLY A 180 -11.78 9.72 5.28
C GLY A 180 -11.28 8.30 4.96
N PRO A 181 -12.16 7.44 4.39
CA PRO A 181 -11.89 6.01 4.17
C PRO A 181 -10.76 5.72 3.17
N LEU A 182 -10.29 6.72 2.43
CA LEU A 182 -9.24 6.59 1.41
C LEU A 182 -7.89 7.20 1.84
N ARG A 183 -7.67 7.42 3.15
CA ARG A 183 -6.41 7.98 3.69
C ARG A 183 -5.15 7.18 3.33
N LEU A 184 -5.28 5.89 3.04
CA LEU A 184 -4.19 5.05 2.50
C LEU A 184 -3.60 5.59 1.17
N TYR A 185 -4.35 6.40 0.44
CA TYR A 185 -4.02 6.89 -0.91
C TYR A 185 -3.97 8.42 -1.01
N ASN A 186 -4.49 9.12 0.01
CA ASN A 186 -4.71 10.56 0.00
C ASN A 186 -3.78 11.24 1.00
N TYR A 187 -2.57 11.55 0.57
CA TYR A 187 -1.50 12.08 1.41
C TYR A 187 -1.21 11.21 2.65
N PRO A 188 -0.96 9.88 2.49
CA PRO A 188 -0.54 9.05 3.61
C PRO A 188 0.80 9.50 4.21
N PHE A 189 1.68 10.10 3.40
CA PHE A 189 2.92 10.74 3.84
C PHE A 189 3.35 11.75 2.79
N PHE A 190 3.86 12.88 3.24
CA PHE A 190 4.19 14.02 2.38
C PHE A 190 5.01 15.05 3.13
N TRP A 191 5.75 15.86 2.40
CA TRP A 191 6.43 17.07 2.85
C TRP A 191 5.80 18.26 2.12
N SER A 192 5.09 19.10 2.88
CA SER A 192 4.35 20.24 2.35
C SER A 192 5.21 21.13 1.43
N GLY A 193 4.66 21.48 0.27
CA GLY A 193 5.32 22.31 -0.74
C GLY A 193 6.51 21.67 -1.48
N ASN A 194 6.83 20.40 -1.20
CA ASN A 194 8.04 19.75 -1.72
C ASN A 194 7.72 18.41 -2.42
N PHE A 195 7.52 17.34 -1.66
CA PHE A 195 7.43 15.98 -2.18
C PHE A 195 6.29 15.24 -1.50
N THR A 196 5.47 14.51 -2.27
CA THR A 196 4.27 13.85 -1.75
C THR A 196 4.11 12.45 -2.33
N PHE A 197 3.48 11.55 -1.57
CA PHE A 197 2.81 10.38 -2.12
C PHE A 197 1.30 10.63 -2.14
N SER A 198 0.66 10.53 -3.29
CA SER A 198 -0.81 10.57 -3.42
C SER A 198 -1.23 9.93 -4.74
N CYS A 199 -2.38 9.27 -4.74
CA CYS A 199 -2.99 8.71 -5.94
C CYS A 199 -4.53 8.78 -5.91
N LYS A 200 -5.06 9.90 -5.41
CA LYS A 200 -6.52 10.15 -5.24
C LYS A 200 -6.87 11.56 -5.72
N ASN A 201 -8.09 11.76 -6.24
CA ASN A 201 -8.62 13.08 -6.65
C ASN A 201 -7.73 13.77 -7.68
N SER A 202 -7.18 13.02 -8.63
CA SER A 202 -6.23 13.50 -9.64
C SER A 202 -4.89 14.01 -9.09
N PHE A 203 -4.63 13.84 -7.79
CA PHE A 203 -3.32 14.06 -7.19
C PHE A 203 -2.48 12.80 -7.37
N TRP A 204 -1.65 12.80 -8.42
CA TRP A 204 -0.74 11.72 -8.82
C TRP A 204 0.70 12.08 -8.44
N TYR A 205 0.95 12.11 -7.13
CA TYR A 205 2.23 12.50 -6.57
C TYR A 205 3.05 11.27 -6.20
N CYS A 206 4.30 11.26 -6.64
CA CYS A 206 5.26 10.22 -6.33
C CYS A 206 6.65 10.86 -6.15
N ASP A 207 6.94 11.25 -4.90
CA ASP A 207 8.17 11.97 -4.55
C ASP A 207 8.31 13.30 -5.31
N ASP A 208 7.19 14.00 -5.48
CA ASP A 208 7.10 15.28 -6.19
C ASP A 208 5.83 16.05 -5.78
N ALA A 209 5.58 17.17 -6.45
CA ALA A 209 4.37 18.00 -6.29
C ALA A 209 3.62 18.24 -7.62
N GLY A 210 4.07 17.61 -8.73
CA GLY A 210 3.43 17.71 -10.05
C GLY A 210 2.36 16.64 -10.23
N SER A 211 1.27 16.94 -10.95
CA SER A 211 0.20 15.95 -11.23
C SER A 211 0.29 15.35 -12.64
N ASP A 212 1.39 15.61 -13.35
CA ASP A 212 1.70 14.99 -14.64
C ASP A 212 1.78 13.47 -14.52
N GLN A 213 1.45 12.75 -15.59
CA GLN A 213 1.40 11.30 -15.62
C GLN A 213 1.99 10.80 -16.93
N ASN A 214 2.59 9.61 -16.88
CA ASN A 214 3.12 8.88 -18.02
C ASN A 214 2.53 7.47 -18.04
N ALA A 215 2.56 6.83 -19.21
CA ALA A 215 1.97 5.51 -19.41
C ALA A 215 2.54 4.46 -18.44
N ASN A 216 3.79 4.59 -18.00
CA ASN A 216 4.40 3.62 -17.10
C ASN A 216 4.47 4.06 -15.63
N ASP A 217 3.77 5.15 -15.28
CA ASP A 217 3.64 5.56 -13.89
C ASP A 217 2.67 4.64 -13.15
N PHE A 218 2.99 4.35 -11.89
CA PHE A 218 2.15 3.49 -11.06
C PHE A 218 2.19 3.88 -9.59
N TRP A 219 1.10 3.55 -8.89
CA TRP A 219 0.97 3.64 -7.44
C TRP A 219 0.36 2.35 -6.91
N GLU A 220 0.98 1.79 -5.88
CA GLU A 220 0.64 0.48 -5.35
C GLU A 220 0.58 0.50 -3.83
N LEU A 221 -0.33 -0.30 -3.30
CA LEU A 221 -0.45 -0.61 -1.88
C LEU A 221 -0.40 -2.13 -1.70
N TYR A 222 0.45 -2.60 -0.80
CA TYR A 222 0.56 -4.01 -0.44
C TYR A 222 0.35 -4.23 1.06
N VAL A 223 -0.05 -5.45 1.42
CA VAL A 223 -0.17 -5.93 2.82
C VAL A 223 0.60 -7.23 3.03
N ARG A 224 1.16 -7.43 4.23
CA ARG A 224 1.84 -8.68 4.62
C ARG A 224 1.78 -8.93 6.13
#